data_AF-A0A250KPJ8-F1
#
_entry.id   AF-A0A250KPJ8-F1
#
_cell.length_a   1.000
_cell.length_b   1.000
_cell.length_c   1.000
_cell.angle_alpha   90.00
_cell.angle_beta   90.00
_cell.angle_gamma   90.00
#
_symmetry.space_group_name_H-M   'P 1'
#
loop_
_entity.id
_entity.type
_entity.pdbx_description
1 polymer ?
#
loop_
_entity_poly.entity_id
_entity_poly.type
_entity_poly.pdbx_seq_one_letter_code
_entity_poly.pdbx_strand_id
1 'polypeptide(L)'
;MGWETLVINEQKAIAVIEHIAYHKLDERYDASIFSAHELRGPIGIDAIRSEKSLYDLVVADSQGVEKRFAEDLERQEVVEVYTKLPRGFYINTPVGKYNPDWAIVFREGAVKHIYFVAETKGSEDSSQLRVVEKAKIECAKRHFSSISDSTIIFDVVKSYDKLKNIVMQE
;
A
#
# COMPACT_ATOMS: atom_id res chain seq x y z
N MET A 1 11.19 18.43 -24.80
CA MET A 1 9.88 18.73 -24.18
C MET A 1 10.18 19.29 -22.80
N GLY A 2 9.89 20.58 -22.59
CA GLY A 2 10.55 21.42 -21.60
C GLY A 2 10.01 21.31 -20.17
N TRP A 3 10.87 21.65 -19.22
CA TRP A 3 10.61 21.72 -17.77
C TRP A 3 9.36 22.55 -17.40
N GLU A 4 8.94 23.49 -18.24
CA GLU A 4 7.76 24.34 -18.07
C GLU A 4 6.44 23.54 -18.10
N THR A 5 6.29 22.60 -19.03
CA THR A 5 5.10 21.73 -19.10
C THR A 5 4.98 20.87 -17.84
N LEU A 6 6.12 20.51 -17.26
CA LEU A 6 6.18 19.65 -16.10
C LEU A 6 5.70 20.38 -14.84
N VAL A 7 6.15 21.61 -14.61
CA VAL A 7 5.68 22.47 -13.51
C VAL A 7 4.19 22.78 -13.65
N ILE A 8 3.70 23.06 -14.86
CA ILE A 8 2.27 23.32 -15.09
C ILE A 8 1.42 22.09 -14.76
N ASN A 9 1.85 20.90 -15.16
CA ASN A 9 1.14 19.65 -14.87
C ASN A 9 1.17 19.32 -13.37
N GLU A 10 2.26 19.63 -12.69
CA GLU A 10 2.38 19.50 -11.23
C GLU A 10 1.38 20.40 -10.50
N GLN A 11 1.30 21.69 -10.85
CA GLN A 11 0.36 22.61 -10.22
C GLN A 11 -1.10 22.24 -10.51
N LYS A 12 -1.40 21.78 -11.74
CA LYS A 12 -2.73 21.26 -12.09
C LYS A 12 -3.08 20.02 -11.28
N ALA A 13 -2.14 19.09 -11.09
CA ALA A 13 -2.34 17.91 -10.29
C ALA A 13 -2.68 18.26 -8.83
N ILE A 14 -1.92 19.17 -8.22
CA ILE A 14 -2.17 19.64 -6.84
C ILE A 14 -3.58 20.22 -6.72
N ALA A 15 -3.95 21.15 -7.62
CA ALA A 15 -5.27 21.79 -7.60
C ALA A 15 -6.43 20.80 -7.77
N VAL A 16 -6.26 19.78 -8.63
CA VAL A 16 -7.28 18.73 -8.81
C VAL A 16 -7.40 17.85 -7.56
N ILE A 17 -6.28 17.54 -6.91
CA ILE A 17 -6.26 16.69 -5.72
C ILE A 17 -6.88 17.42 -4.53
N GLU A 18 -6.66 18.72 -4.36
CA GLU A 18 -7.26 19.49 -3.27
C GLU A 18 -8.79 19.32 -3.20
N HIS A 19 -9.46 19.25 -4.34
CA HIS A 19 -10.90 19.11 -4.46
C HIS A 19 -11.38 17.71 -4.87
N ILE A 20 -10.51 16.69 -4.84
CA ILE A 20 -10.92 15.34 -5.20
C ILE A 20 -11.87 14.77 -4.16
N ALA A 21 -12.97 14.20 -4.65
CA ALA A 21 -13.94 13.44 -3.87
C ALA A 21 -14.06 12.04 -4.47
N TYR A 22 -14.12 11.03 -3.59
CA TYR A 22 -14.36 9.65 -3.96
C TYR A 22 -15.77 9.25 -3.53
N HIS A 23 -16.46 8.51 -4.39
CA HIS A 23 -17.77 7.95 -4.14
C HIS A 23 -17.69 6.42 -4.25
N LYS A 24 -18.17 5.72 -3.22
CA LYS A 24 -18.23 4.25 -3.20
C LYS A 24 -19.14 3.77 -4.32
N LEU A 25 -18.61 2.91 -5.18
CA LEU A 25 -19.37 2.18 -6.19
C LEU A 25 -19.54 0.72 -5.72
N ASP A 26 -20.41 -0.02 -6.41
CA ASP A 26 -20.58 -1.47 -6.17
C ASP A 26 -19.47 -2.32 -6.82
N GLU A 27 -18.52 -1.68 -7.50
CA GLU A 27 -17.35 -2.35 -8.09
C GLU A 27 -16.43 -2.93 -7.02
N ARG A 28 -15.95 -4.15 -7.26
CA ARG A 28 -15.04 -4.88 -6.37
C ARG A 28 -13.99 -5.60 -7.18
N TYR A 29 -12.79 -5.69 -6.62
CA TYR A 29 -11.80 -6.62 -7.14
C TYR A 29 -12.24 -8.06 -6.82
N ASP A 30 -12.13 -8.93 -7.81
CA ASP A 30 -12.34 -10.37 -7.65
C ASP A 30 -11.13 -11.02 -6.98
N ALA A 31 -11.32 -12.14 -6.28
CA ALA A 31 -10.23 -12.89 -5.64
C ALA A 31 -9.16 -13.37 -6.64
N SER A 32 -9.52 -13.50 -7.92
CA SER A 32 -8.59 -13.85 -9.01
C SER A 32 -7.42 -12.88 -9.19
N ILE A 33 -7.47 -11.66 -8.63
CA ILE A 33 -6.29 -10.77 -8.63
C ILE A 33 -5.07 -11.42 -7.97
N PHE A 34 -5.31 -12.30 -7.00
CA PHE A 34 -4.27 -13.01 -6.26
C PHE A 34 -3.78 -14.27 -6.99
N SER A 35 -4.58 -14.85 -7.90
CA SER A 35 -4.15 -16.00 -8.71
C SER A 35 -3.53 -15.60 -10.04
N ALA A 36 -3.81 -14.38 -10.54
CA ALA A 36 -3.36 -13.93 -11.86
C ALA A 36 -1.86 -13.64 -11.95
N HIS A 37 -1.16 -13.51 -10.82
CA HIS A 37 0.29 -13.33 -10.77
C HIS A 37 0.92 -14.56 -10.12
N GLU A 38 1.47 -15.47 -10.94
CA GLU A 38 2.43 -16.47 -10.46
C GLU A 38 3.60 -15.73 -9.80
N LEU A 39 3.75 -15.87 -8.49
CA LEU A 39 4.88 -15.34 -7.75
C LEU A 39 6.16 -15.99 -8.28
N ARG A 40 6.96 -15.23 -9.01
CA ARG A 40 8.26 -15.66 -9.55
C ARG A 40 9.35 -14.94 -8.79
N GLY A 41 10.12 -15.68 -7.99
CA GLY A 41 11.31 -15.19 -7.31
C GLY A 41 12.15 -16.35 -6.74
N PRO A 42 13.48 -16.32 -6.82
CA PRO A 42 14.33 -17.35 -6.22
C PRO A 42 14.19 -17.36 -4.70
N ILE A 43 13.81 -18.52 -4.14
CA ILE A 43 13.64 -18.74 -2.70
C ILE A 43 14.96 -18.45 -1.97
N GLY A 44 14.90 -17.64 -0.90
CA GLY A 44 16.05 -17.32 -0.04
C GLY A 44 16.83 -16.06 -0.42
N ILE A 45 16.67 -15.56 -1.64
CA ILE A 45 17.19 -14.24 -2.05
C ILE A 45 16.06 -13.23 -1.89
N ASP A 46 15.11 -13.20 -2.83
CA ASP A 46 14.01 -12.22 -2.88
C ASP A 46 12.71 -12.70 -2.23
N ALA A 47 12.72 -13.85 -1.56
CA ALA A 47 11.50 -14.47 -1.10
C ALA A 47 11.60 -15.13 0.28
N ILE A 48 10.62 -14.85 1.14
CA ILE A 48 10.48 -15.44 2.48
C ILE A 48 9.34 -16.47 2.49
N ARG A 49 9.54 -17.57 3.22
CA ARG A 49 8.47 -18.53 3.49
C ARG A 49 7.57 -17.98 4.59
N SER A 50 6.26 -18.13 4.42
CA SER A 50 5.28 -17.59 5.35
C SER A 50 4.17 -18.59 5.65
N GLU A 51 3.69 -18.59 6.90
CA GLU A 51 2.52 -19.34 7.35
C GLU A 51 1.29 -18.43 7.56
N LYS A 52 1.51 -17.10 7.63
CA LYS A 52 0.45 -16.09 7.82
C LYS A 52 0.12 -15.31 6.54
N SER A 53 0.94 -15.37 5.52
CA SER A 53 0.66 -14.70 4.24
C SER A 53 -0.44 -15.43 3.49
N LEU A 54 -1.15 -14.73 2.60
CA LEU A 54 -2.04 -15.39 1.62
C LEU A 54 -1.31 -16.40 0.70
N TYR A 55 0.02 -16.34 0.63
CA TYR A 55 0.87 -17.24 -0.14
C TYR A 55 1.96 -17.85 0.74
N ASP A 56 2.33 -19.10 0.46
CA ASP A 56 3.44 -19.80 1.12
C ASP A 56 4.79 -19.08 0.98
N LEU A 57 4.90 -18.20 -0.02
CA LEU A 57 6.09 -17.45 -0.36
C LEU A 57 5.73 -15.98 -0.58
N VAL A 58 6.41 -15.06 0.10
CA VAL A 58 6.28 -13.61 -0.12
C VAL A 58 7.52 -13.11 -0.83
N VAL A 59 7.34 -12.56 -2.03
CA VAL A 59 8.43 -11.96 -2.83
C VAL A 59 8.56 -10.48 -2.46
N ALA A 60 9.73 -10.09 -1.98
CA ALA A 60 10.08 -8.70 -1.68
C ALA A 60 10.85 -8.09 -2.86
N ASP A 61 10.36 -6.98 -3.39
CA ASP A 61 11.02 -6.22 -4.46
C ASP A 61 12.24 -5.43 -3.93
N SER A 62 12.40 -5.33 -2.60
CA SER A 62 13.60 -4.77 -1.96
C SER A 62 14.17 -5.72 -0.90
N GLN A 63 15.41 -6.17 -1.12
CA GLN A 63 16.15 -7.08 -0.24
C GLN A 63 16.25 -6.59 1.22
N GLY A 64 16.16 -5.28 1.45
CA GLY A 64 16.38 -4.66 2.74
C GLY A 64 15.11 -4.34 3.54
N VAL A 65 14.22 -3.53 2.97
CA VAL A 65 13.09 -2.95 3.74
C VAL A 65 11.87 -3.85 3.67
N GLU A 66 11.43 -4.24 2.47
CA GLU A 66 10.26 -5.09 2.26
C GLU A 66 10.45 -6.47 2.91
N LYS A 67 11.65 -7.07 2.77
CA LYS A 67 11.95 -8.36 3.40
C LYS A 67 11.86 -8.29 4.92
N ARG A 68 12.47 -7.28 5.55
CA ARG A 68 12.43 -7.11 7.01
C ARG A 68 11.01 -6.83 7.48
N PHE A 69 10.27 -5.99 6.75
CA PHE A 69 8.88 -5.68 7.07
C PHE A 69 8.02 -6.94 7.07
N ALA A 70 8.19 -7.81 6.07
CA ALA A 70 7.44 -9.05 5.99
C ALA A 70 7.90 -10.09 7.05
N GLU A 71 9.20 -10.17 7.35
CA GLU A 71 9.70 -10.97 8.49
C GLU A 71 9.16 -10.49 9.84
N ASP A 72 9.03 -9.17 10.03
CA ASP A 72 8.45 -8.58 11.23
C ASP A 72 6.96 -8.94 11.33
N LEU A 73 6.19 -8.83 10.24
CA LEU A 73 4.78 -9.24 10.21
C LEU A 73 4.59 -10.73 10.57
N GLU A 74 5.44 -11.60 10.03
CA GLU A 74 5.39 -13.04 10.30
C GLU A 74 5.55 -13.36 11.79
N ARG A 75 6.45 -12.66 12.49
CA ARG A 75 6.78 -12.94 13.89
C ARG A 75 5.73 -12.50 14.89
N GLN A 76 4.74 -11.69 14.47
CA GLN A 76 3.87 -10.98 15.41
C GLN A 76 2.54 -11.70 15.57
N GLU A 77 2.21 -12.11 16.79
CA GLU A 77 0.98 -12.88 17.07
C GLU A 77 -0.31 -12.09 16.79
N VAL A 78 -0.25 -10.76 16.89
CA VAL A 78 -1.38 -9.86 16.61
C VAL A 78 -1.70 -9.75 15.11
N VAL A 79 -0.79 -10.18 14.24
CA VAL A 79 -1.00 -10.22 12.79
C VAL A 79 -1.67 -11.55 12.44
N GLU A 80 -2.91 -11.48 11.94
CA GLU A 80 -3.72 -12.63 11.56
C GLU A 80 -3.33 -13.14 10.17
N VAL A 81 -3.28 -12.22 9.21
CA VAL A 81 -2.97 -12.48 7.81
C VAL A 81 -2.38 -11.23 7.18
N TYR A 82 -1.44 -11.40 6.26
CA TYR A 82 -0.94 -10.29 5.44
C TYR A 82 -0.72 -10.72 4.00
N THR A 83 -0.57 -9.77 3.10
CA THR A 83 -0.19 -10.05 1.71
C THR A 83 0.46 -8.84 1.08
N LYS A 84 1.41 -9.08 0.18
CA LYS A 84 1.87 -8.06 -0.77
C LYS A 84 0.84 -7.98 -1.88
N LEU A 85 0.29 -6.79 -2.11
CA LEU A 85 -0.76 -6.62 -3.09
C LEU A 85 -0.21 -6.80 -4.51
N PRO A 86 -0.92 -7.56 -5.37
CA PRO A 86 -0.49 -7.75 -6.75
C PRO A 86 -0.58 -6.43 -7.52
N ARG A 87 0.28 -6.24 -8.53
CA ARG A 87 0.29 -5.03 -9.37
C ARG A 87 -1.05 -4.73 -10.07
N GLY A 88 -1.92 -5.74 -10.18
CA GLY A 88 -3.28 -5.60 -10.69
C GLY A 88 -4.25 -4.86 -9.75
N PHE A 89 -3.92 -4.73 -8.46
CA PHE A 89 -4.71 -3.95 -7.50
C PHE A 89 -4.28 -2.48 -7.55
N TYR A 90 -5.20 -1.56 -7.80
CA TYR A 90 -4.87 -0.14 -7.79
C TYR A 90 -6.06 0.77 -7.48
N ILE A 91 -5.72 1.97 -7.03
CA ILE A 91 -6.62 3.10 -6.85
C ILE A 91 -6.42 4.01 -8.05
N ASN A 92 -7.53 4.41 -8.67
CA ASN A 92 -7.49 5.41 -9.73
C ASN A 92 -7.27 6.79 -9.11
N THR A 93 -6.24 7.50 -9.58
CA THR A 93 -5.97 8.90 -9.21
C THR A 93 -5.84 9.74 -10.48
N PRO A 94 -6.08 11.06 -10.41
CA PRO A 94 -5.91 11.97 -11.54
C PRO A 94 -4.48 12.01 -12.10
N VAL A 95 -3.49 11.63 -11.29
CA VAL A 95 -2.06 11.59 -11.65
C VAL A 95 -1.57 10.17 -11.96
N GLY A 96 -2.49 9.26 -12.24
CA GLY A 96 -2.22 7.87 -12.61
C GLY A 96 -2.52 6.86 -11.51
N LYS A 97 -2.40 5.57 -11.83
CA LYS A 97 -2.72 4.49 -10.90
C LYS A 97 -1.77 4.48 -9.69
N TYR A 98 -2.33 4.16 -8.53
CA TYR A 98 -1.60 3.96 -7.29
C TYR A 98 -1.87 2.56 -6.73
N ASN A 99 -0.81 1.80 -6.45
CA ASN A 99 -0.89 0.46 -5.87
C ASN A 99 -0.28 0.54 -4.47
N PRO A 100 -1.08 0.37 -3.39
CA PRO A 100 -0.54 0.13 -2.06
C PRO A 100 0.27 -1.16 -2.05
N ASP A 101 1.32 -1.24 -1.24
CA ASP A 101 2.24 -2.38 -1.24
C ASP A 101 1.69 -3.58 -0.46
N TRP A 102 1.05 -3.33 0.68
CA TRP A 102 0.66 -4.38 1.63
C TRP A 102 -0.79 -4.23 2.07
N ALA A 103 -1.45 -5.36 2.30
CA ALA A 103 -2.69 -5.45 3.06
C ALA A 103 -2.48 -6.37 4.27
N ILE A 104 -2.84 -5.90 5.46
CA ILE A 104 -2.52 -6.55 6.73
C ILE A 104 -3.79 -6.57 7.58
N VAL A 105 -4.09 -7.71 8.18
CA VAL A 105 -5.22 -7.86 9.10
C VAL A 105 -4.68 -8.08 10.50
N PHE A 106 -5.02 -7.18 11.42
CA PHE A 106 -4.73 -7.34 12.83
C PHE A 106 -5.94 -7.93 13.55
N ARG A 107 -5.67 -8.77 14.55
CA ARG A 107 -6.68 -9.30 15.46
C ARG A 107 -6.67 -8.46 16.74
N GLU A 108 -7.71 -7.67 16.95
CA GLU A 108 -7.94 -6.96 18.22
C GLU A 108 -9.24 -7.46 18.86
N GLY A 109 -9.09 -8.38 19.83
CA GLY A 109 -10.24 -9.05 20.44
C GLY A 109 -11.10 -9.77 19.39
N ALA A 110 -12.31 -9.27 19.16
CA ALA A 110 -13.28 -9.81 18.19
C ALA A 110 -13.35 -9.00 16.86
N VAL A 111 -12.69 -7.84 16.78
CA VAL A 111 -12.74 -6.96 15.61
C VAL A 111 -11.48 -7.17 14.76
N LYS A 112 -11.67 -7.25 13.44
CA LYS A 112 -10.59 -7.37 12.47
C LYS A 112 -10.45 -6.06 11.71
N HIS A 113 -9.32 -5.38 11.88
CA HIS A 113 -9.02 -4.17 11.15
C HIS A 113 -8.11 -4.50 9.96
N ILE A 114 -8.48 -4.00 8.78
CA ILE A 114 -7.72 -4.16 7.54
C ILE A 114 -6.90 -2.90 7.33
N TYR A 115 -5.58 -3.04 7.38
CA TYR A 115 -4.62 -1.97 7.14
C TYR A 115 -4.03 -2.11 5.76
N PHE A 116 -4.26 -1.11 4.92
CA PHE A 116 -3.54 -0.94 3.67
C PHE A 116 -2.33 -0.07 3.94
N VAL A 117 -1.17 -0.59 3.63
CA VAL A 117 0.11 0.07 3.90
C VAL A 117 0.84 0.32 2.61
N ALA A 118 1.27 1.57 2.45
CA ALA A 118 2.25 1.94 1.45
C ALA A 118 3.64 1.98 2.08
N GLU A 119 4.56 1.22 1.50
CA GLU A 119 5.95 1.24 1.89
C GLU A 119 6.68 2.26 1.03
N THR A 120 6.93 3.45 1.58
CA THR A 120 7.70 4.45 0.84
C THR A 120 9.14 3.98 0.73
N LYS A 121 9.57 3.63 -0.48
CA LYS A 121 10.99 3.47 -0.79
C LYS A 121 11.64 4.82 -0.55
N GLY A 122 12.63 4.87 0.34
CA GLY A 122 13.36 6.09 0.65
C GLY A 122 14.29 6.52 -0.49
N SER A 123 13.77 6.71 -1.70
CA SER A 123 14.58 7.09 -2.85
C SER A 123 14.95 8.58 -2.79
N GLU A 124 16.20 8.85 -3.15
CA GLU A 124 16.72 10.16 -3.53
C GLU A 124 16.15 10.63 -4.88
N ASP A 125 14.85 10.38 -5.12
CA ASP A 125 14.23 10.79 -6.37
C ASP A 125 14.02 12.31 -6.41
N SER A 126 14.07 12.84 -7.63
CA SER A 126 13.91 14.26 -7.94
C SER A 126 12.68 14.85 -7.23
N SER A 127 12.73 16.15 -6.92
CA SER A 127 11.65 16.86 -6.22
C SER A 127 10.26 16.59 -6.81
N GLN A 128 10.19 16.38 -8.13
CA GLN A 128 8.96 16.14 -8.89
C GLN A 128 8.38 14.73 -8.68
N LEU A 129 9.21 13.69 -8.68
CA LEU A 129 8.76 12.31 -8.41
C LEU A 129 8.14 12.22 -7.01
N ARG A 130 8.74 12.93 -6.04
CA ARG A 130 8.20 13.06 -4.68
C ARG A 130 6.84 13.75 -4.64
N VAL A 131 6.58 14.72 -5.51
CA VAL A 131 5.28 15.44 -5.54
C VAL A 131 4.18 14.57 -6.14
N VAL A 132 4.45 13.88 -7.24
CA VAL A 132 3.49 12.95 -7.85
C VAL A 132 3.17 11.78 -6.91
N GLU A 133 4.17 11.25 -6.21
CA GLU A 133 3.96 10.18 -5.24
C GLU A 133 3.15 10.64 -4.03
N LYS A 134 3.46 11.82 -3.48
CA LYS A 134 2.64 12.44 -2.41
C LYS A 134 1.20 12.65 -2.86
N ALA A 135 1.01 13.12 -4.08
CA ALA A 135 -0.30 13.30 -4.70
C ALA A 135 -1.09 11.98 -4.77
N LYS A 136 -0.45 10.88 -5.18
CA LYS A 136 -1.06 9.55 -5.20
C LYS A 136 -1.41 9.04 -3.81
N ILE A 137 -0.51 9.22 -2.84
CA ILE A 137 -0.75 8.87 -1.43
C ILE A 137 -1.95 9.63 -0.87
N GLU A 138 -2.04 10.93 -1.12
CA GLU A 138 -3.17 11.76 -0.67
C GLU A 138 -4.49 11.30 -1.29
N CYS A 139 -4.48 10.96 -2.58
CA CYS A 139 -5.63 10.36 -3.24
C CYS A 139 -6.03 9.02 -2.59
N ALA A 140 -5.06 8.17 -2.24
CA ALA A 140 -5.32 6.91 -1.56
C ALA A 140 -5.94 7.12 -0.18
N LYS A 141 -5.44 8.08 0.61
CA LYS A 141 -6.03 8.46 1.91
C LYS A 141 -7.50 8.84 1.74
N ARG A 142 -7.81 9.74 0.81
CA ARG A 142 -9.19 10.17 0.54
C ARG A 142 -10.07 9.03 0.02
N HIS A 143 -9.52 8.18 -0.83
CA HIS A 143 -10.22 6.99 -1.34
C HIS A 143 -10.62 6.07 -0.19
N PHE A 144 -9.68 5.67 0.65
CA PHE A 144 -9.96 4.80 1.79
C PHE A 144 -10.87 5.46 2.83
N SER A 145 -10.71 6.76 3.11
CA SER A 145 -11.64 7.50 3.97
C SER A 145 -13.08 7.50 3.44
N SER A 146 -13.30 7.48 2.13
CA SER A 146 -14.65 7.42 1.54
C SER A 146 -15.33 6.05 1.64
N ILE A 147 -14.55 4.98 1.87
CA ILE A 147 -15.05 3.60 1.97
C ILE A 147 -14.80 2.98 3.35
N SER A 148 -14.18 3.71 4.27
CA SER A 148 -13.85 3.24 5.62
C SER A 148 -15.09 3.27 6.50
N ASP A 149 -15.73 2.11 6.62
CA ASP A 149 -16.77 1.85 7.61
C ASP A 149 -16.11 1.43 8.95
N SER A 150 -15.17 2.25 9.46
CA SER A 150 -14.32 2.04 10.67
C SER A 150 -13.44 0.78 10.72
N THR A 151 -13.49 -0.05 9.68
CA THR A 151 -12.80 -1.36 9.64
C THR A 151 -11.58 -1.33 8.71
N ILE A 152 -11.49 -0.33 7.83
CA ILE A 152 -10.44 -0.19 6.83
C ILE A 152 -9.63 1.06 7.14
N ILE A 153 -8.33 0.89 7.37
CA ILE A 153 -7.39 1.97 7.64
C ILE A 153 -6.34 1.97 6.54
N PHE A 154 -5.97 3.15 6.05
CA PHE A 154 -4.85 3.31 5.13
C PHE A 154 -3.83 4.26 5.73
N ASP A 155 -2.57 3.83 5.79
CA ASP A 155 -1.48 4.69 6.20
C ASP A 155 -0.18 4.35 5.46
N VAL A 156 0.77 5.26 5.58
CA VAL A 156 2.08 5.18 4.96
C VAL A 156 3.10 4.91 6.05
N VAL A 157 3.73 3.74 6.02
CA VAL A 157 4.71 3.35 7.03
C VAL A 157 6.01 2.88 6.39
N LYS A 158 7.10 3.01 7.14
CA LYS A 158 8.45 2.57 6.72
C LYS A 158 8.97 1.36 7.51
N SER A 159 8.24 0.96 8.54
CA SER A 159 8.61 -0.14 9.42
C SER A 159 7.38 -0.67 10.16
N TYR A 160 7.49 -1.92 10.63
CA TYR A 160 6.44 -2.52 11.44
C TYR A 160 6.20 -1.73 12.74
N ASP A 161 7.24 -1.22 13.40
CA ASP A 161 7.08 -0.42 14.62
C ASP A 161 6.19 0.80 14.41
N LYS A 162 6.32 1.48 13.27
CA LYS A 162 5.46 2.62 12.94
C LYS A 162 4.02 2.18 12.71
N LEU A 163 3.82 1.07 12.00
CA LEU A 163 2.50 0.47 11.81
C LEU A 163 1.86 0.08 13.15
N LYS A 164 2.60 -0.62 14.02
CA LYS A 164 2.14 -1.00 15.36
C LYS A 164 1.70 0.21 16.18
N ASN A 165 2.44 1.32 16.12
CA ASN A 165 2.05 2.55 16.82
C ASN A 165 0.76 3.17 16.28
N ILE A 166 0.46 3.02 14.99
CA ILE A 166 -0.82 3.48 14.40
C ILE A 166 -1.95 2.57 14.85
N VAL A 167 -1.73 1.25 14.82
CA VAL A 167 -2.71 0.22 15.19
C VAL A 167 -3.05 0.28 16.69
N MET A 168 -2.07 0.53 17.56
CA MET A 168 -2.22 0.42 19.03
C MET A 168 -2.53 1.75 19.73
N GLN A 169 -2.78 2.83 18.98
CA GLN A 169 -3.15 4.15 19.53
C GLN A 169 -4.64 4.51 19.33
N GLU A 170 -5.42 3.62 18.73
CA GLU A 170 -6.89 3.66 18.74
C GLU A 170 -7.44 2.85 19.92
#